data_AF-A0A0Q5HP86-F1
#
_entry.id   AF-A0A0Q5HP86-F1
#
_cell.length_a   1.000
_cell.length_b   1.000
_cell.length_c   1.000
_cell.angle_alpha   90.00
_cell.angle_beta   90.00
_cell.angle_gamma   90.00
#
_symmetry.space_group_name_H-M   'P 1'
#
loop_
_entity.id
_entity.type
_entity.pdbx_description
1 polymer ?
#
loop_
_entity_poly.entity_id
_entity_poly.type
_entity_poly.pdbx_seq_one_letter_code
_entity_poly.pdbx_strand_id
1 'polypeptide(L)'
;MTQDNPELEFSPLGGVVTEDGITVQVHIYRIVGSTDGWALEVVDHEGGSTTWEELFPTAEEAHRQFVLTKQFQGIGSFAESEAPTIH
;
A
#
# COMPACT_ATOMS: atom_id res chain seq x y z
N MET A 1 -28.36 4.16 -13.75
CA MET A 1 -27.90 4.09 -12.35
C MET A 1 -27.38 2.68 -12.12
N THR A 2 -26.06 2.53 -12.10
CA THR A 2 -25.34 1.49 -11.36
C THR A 2 -23.91 2.02 -11.36
N GLN A 3 -23.54 2.75 -10.31
CA GLN A 3 -22.12 2.96 -10.02
C GLN A 3 -21.64 1.57 -9.60
N ASP A 4 -21.14 0.82 -10.57
CA ASP A 4 -20.46 -0.45 -10.33
C ASP A 4 -19.13 -0.06 -9.69
N ASN A 5 -19.14 0.10 -8.36
CA ASN A 5 -17.90 0.21 -7.61
C ASN A 5 -17.18 -1.13 -7.78
N PRO A 6 -16.02 -1.16 -8.45
CA PRO A 6 -15.31 -2.41 -8.68
C PRO A 6 -15.08 -3.09 -7.34
N GLU A 7 -15.48 -4.36 -7.21
CA GLU A 7 -15.22 -5.13 -6.00
C GLU A 7 -13.70 -5.25 -5.81
N LEU A 8 -13.20 -4.88 -4.63
CA LEU A 8 -11.79 -4.98 -4.29
C LEU A 8 -11.54 -6.24 -3.46
N GLU A 9 -10.61 -7.08 -3.90
CA GLU A 9 -10.10 -8.19 -3.12
C GLU A 9 -8.87 -7.74 -2.34
N PHE A 10 -8.89 -7.89 -1.02
CA PHE A 10 -7.76 -7.59 -0.15
C PHE A 10 -6.95 -8.84 0.13
N SER A 11 -5.63 -8.71 0.01
CA SER A 11 -4.71 -9.79 0.35
C SER A 11 -4.53 -9.90 1.87
N PRO A 12 -4.44 -11.12 2.42
CA PRO A 12 -4.08 -11.34 3.83
C PRO A 12 -2.64 -10.93 4.17
N LEU A 13 -1.83 -10.57 3.17
CA LEU A 13 -0.49 -9.99 3.37
C LEU A 13 -0.56 -8.51 3.77
N GLY A 14 -1.70 -7.85 3.58
CA GLY A 14 -1.97 -6.54 4.17
C GLY A 14 -2.12 -6.64 5.69
N GLY A 15 -1.74 -5.60 6.40
CA GLY A 15 -1.77 -5.61 7.86
C GLY A 15 -1.35 -4.28 8.48
N VAL A 16 -1.55 -4.16 9.78
CA VAL A 16 -1.07 -3.02 10.57
C VAL A 16 0.34 -3.31 11.04
N VAL A 17 1.24 -2.36 10.84
CA VAL A 17 2.65 -2.43 11.23
C VAL A 17 2.94 -1.23 12.12
N THR A 18 3.47 -1.50 13.30
CA THR A 18 3.90 -0.45 14.24
C THR A 18 5.40 -0.59 14.48
N GLU A 19 6.15 0.47 14.18
CA GLU A 19 7.59 0.53 14.37
C GLU A 19 8.00 1.94 14.77
N ASP A 20 8.95 2.06 15.71
CA ASP A 20 9.43 3.35 16.24
C ASP A 20 8.33 4.32 16.75
N GLY A 21 7.20 3.76 17.20
CA GLY A 21 6.04 4.56 17.64
C GLY A 21 5.11 5.02 16.51
N ILE A 22 5.49 4.79 15.25
CA ILE A 22 4.68 5.07 14.06
C ILE A 22 3.87 3.83 13.71
N THR A 23 2.56 4.00 13.59
CA THR A 23 1.66 2.93 13.13
C THR A 23 1.23 3.23 11.70
N VAL A 24 1.45 2.26 10.81
CA VAL A 24 0.99 2.31 9.42
C VAL A 24 0.14 1.08 9.11
N GLN A 25 -0.83 1.25 8.24
CA GLN A 25 -1.73 0.21 7.78
C GLN A 25 -1.46 -0.05 6.31
N VAL A 26 -0.96 -1.24 6.02
CA VAL A 26 -0.65 -1.71 4.67
C VAL A 26 -1.91 -2.36 4.09
N HIS A 27 -2.46 -1.74 3.06
CA HIS A 27 -3.56 -2.26 2.24
C HIS A 27 -2.99 -2.78 0.93
N ILE A 28 -3.19 -4.07 0.67
CA ILE A 28 -2.84 -4.70 -0.59
C ILE A 28 -4.13 -5.19 -1.21
N TYR A 29 -4.55 -4.57 -2.31
CA TYR A 29 -5.84 -4.87 -2.92
C TYR A 29 -5.75 -4.94 -4.44
N ARG A 30 -6.70 -5.64 -5.06
CA ARG A 30 -6.86 -5.68 -6.51
C ARG A 30 -8.32 -5.64 -6.89
N ILE A 31 -8.60 -5.24 -8.12
CA ILE A 31 -9.95 -5.32 -8.68
C ILE A 31 -10.28 -6.79 -8.97
N VAL A 32 -11.37 -7.28 -8.38
CA VAL A 32 -11.89 -8.64 -8.59
C VAL A 32 -12.19 -8.82 -10.07
N GLY A 33 -11.63 -9.87 -10.67
CA GLY A 33 -11.82 -10.15 -12.10
C GLY A 33 -10.87 -9.41 -13.04
N SER A 34 -10.02 -8.52 -12.53
CA SER A 34 -8.97 -7.85 -13.31
C SER A 34 -7.64 -8.57 -13.24
N THR A 35 -6.89 -8.52 -14.34
CA THR A 35 -5.49 -8.97 -14.44
C THR A 35 -4.46 -7.84 -14.24
N ASP A 36 -4.93 -6.65 -13.83
CA ASP A 36 -4.12 -5.45 -13.62
C ASP A 36 -3.03 -5.61 -12.53
N GLY A 37 -3.17 -6.60 -11.64
CA GLY A 37 -2.23 -6.84 -10.54
C GLY A 37 -2.75 -6.29 -9.20
N TRP A 38 -1.86 -6.21 -8.22
CA TRP A 38 -2.12 -5.81 -6.85
C TRP A 38 -1.63 -4.38 -6.62
N ALA A 39 -2.53 -3.50 -6.20
CA ALA A 39 -2.20 -2.19 -5.69
C ALA A 39 -1.68 -2.30 -4.26
N LEU A 40 -0.71 -1.45 -3.94
CA LEU A 40 -0.19 -1.26 -2.61
C LEU A 40 -0.57 0.15 -2.15
N GLU A 41 -1.13 0.24 -0.96
CA GLU A 41 -1.44 1.49 -0.29
C GLU A 41 -1.03 1.36 1.17
N VAL A 42 -0.40 2.39 1.71
CA VAL A 42 0.04 2.44 3.10
C VAL A 42 -0.50 3.69 3.73
N VAL A 43 -1.35 3.52 4.73
CA VAL A 43 -1.99 4.62 5.46
C VAL A 43 -1.34 4.77 6.81
N ASP A 44 -0.75 5.92 7.11
CA ASP A 44 -0.16 6.17 8.42
C ASP A 44 -1.19 6.64 9.45
N HIS A 45 -0.78 6.72 10.72
CA HIS A 45 -1.66 7.07 11.84
C HIS A 45 -2.15 8.53 11.84
N GLU A 46 -1.47 9.42 11.13
CA GLU A 46 -1.87 10.82 10.90
C GLU A 46 -2.87 10.95 9.73
N GLY A 47 -3.11 9.85 9.00
CA GLY A 47 -4.05 9.78 7.89
C GLY A 47 -3.45 10.15 6.54
N GLY A 48 -2.13 10.20 6.41
CA GLY A 48 -1.45 10.22 5.12
C GLY A 48 -1.55 8.85 4.45
N SER A 49 -1.65 8.86 3.13
CA SER A 49 -1.73 7.66 2.31
C SER A 49 -0.60 7.68 1.28
N THR A 50 0.28 6.71 1.37
CA THR A 50 1.29 6.44 0.35
C THR A 50 0.75 5.36 -0.58
N THR A 51 0.51 5.70 -1.83
CA THR A 51 0.06 4.76 -2.86
C THR A 51 1.14 4.63 -3.92
N TRP A 52 1.32 3.42 -4.45
CA TRP A 52 2.29 3.16 -5.51
C TRP A 52 1.61 3.26 -6.87
N GLU A 53 2.27 3.89 -7.84
CA GLU A 53 1.77 4.00 -9.22
C GLU A 53 1.83 2.66 -9.98
N GLU A 54 2.81 1.83 -9.64
CA GLU A 54 2.98 0.49 -10.22
C GLU A 54 2.15 -0.56 -9.47
N LEU A 55 1.46 -1.39 -10.24
CA LEU A 55 0.75 -2.57 -9.73
C LEU A 55 1.68 -3.77 -9.71
N PHE A 56 1.58 -4.57 -8.64
CA PHE A 56 2.43 -5.73 -8.44
C PHE A 56 1.79 -7.00 -9.01
N PRO A 57 2.56 -7.92 -9.62
CA PRO A 57 2.01 -9.18 -10.12
C PRO A 57 1.41 -10.04 -8.99
N THR A 58 2.04 -9.98 -7.82
CA THR A 58 1.65 -10.74 -6.64
C THR A 58 1.56 -9.85 -5.40
N ALA A 59 0.69 -10.24 -4.46
CA ALA A 59 0.61 -9.56 -3.18
C ALA A 59 1.92 -9.66 -2.36
N GLU A 60 2.74 -10.69 -2.61
CA GLU A 60 4.07 -10.83 -1.99
C GLU A 60 5.06 -9.76 -2.47
N GLU A 61 5.02 -9.43 -3.77
CA GLU A 61 5.84 -8.35 -4.33
C GLU A 61 5.40 -6.98 -3.80
N ALA A 62 4.09 -6.74 -3.71
CA ALA A 62 3.55 -5.54 -3.07
C ALA A 62 4.05 -5.42 -1.62
N HIS A 63 3.90 -6.48 -0.82
CA HIS A 63 4.37 -6.48 0.56
C HIS A 63 5.90 -6.31 0.65
N ARG A 64 6.67 -6.90 -0.28
CA ARG A 64 8.12 -6.69 -0.36
C ARG A 64 8.46 -5.23 -0.60
N GLN A 65 7.75 -4.54 -1.50
CA GLN A 65 8.02 -3.14 -1.78
C GLN A 65 7.82 -2.27 -0.55
N PHE A 66 6.75 -2.50 0.21
CA PHE A 66 6.55 -1.85 1.51
C PHE A 66 7.75 -2.08 2.45
N VAL A 67 8.20 -3.34 2.61
CA VAL A 67 9.34 -3.68 3.48
C VAL A 67 10.62 -3.01 2.98
N LEU A 68 10.88 -2.98 1.67
CA LEU A 68 12.05 -2.34 1.09
C LEU A 68 12.06 -0.83 1.33
N THR A 69 10.94 -0.15 1.05
CA THR A 69 10.77 1.29 1.33
C THR A 69 10.99 1.57 2.80
N LYS A 70 10.35 0.79 3.68
CA LYS A 70 10.52 0.90 5.13
C LYS A 70 11.97 0.71 5.56
N GLN A 71 12.69 -0.25 4.99
CA GLN A 71 14.10 -0.49 5.35
C GLN A 71 15.06 0.57 4.79
N PHE A 72 14.75 1.16 3.63
CA PHE A 72 15.60 2.15 2.98
C PHE A 72 15.37 3.56 3.52
N GLN A 73 14.11 3.96 3.69
CA GLN A 73 13.71 5.32 4.10
C GLN A 73 13.26 5.40 5.57
N GLY A 74 12.97 4.26 6.21
CA GLY A 74 12.34 4.21 7.52
C GLY A 74 10.82 4.23 7.43
N ILE A 75 10.15 3.78 8.50
CA ILE A 75 8.67 3.85 8.61
C ILE A 75 8.16 5.30 8.69
N GLY A 76 8.98 6.25 9.15
CA GLY A 76 8.63 7.68 9.18
C GLY A 76 8.45 8.30 7.79
N SER A 77 9.07 7.71 6.77
CA SER A 77 8.91 8.15 5.39
C SER A 77 7.48 8.03 4.85
N PHE A 78 6.61 7.25 5.50
CA PHE A 78 5.20 7.15 5.13
C PHE A 78 4.34 8.26 5.75
N ALA A 79 4.78 8.84 6.88
CA ALA A 79 4.08 9.91 7.59
C ALA A 79 4.53 11.31 7.14
N GLU A 80 5.79 11.45 6.71
CA GLU A 80 6.29 12.68 6.11
C GLU A 80 5.66 12.88 4.73
N SER A 81 4.73 13.84 4.66
CA SER A 81 3.74 14.06 3.60
C SER A 81 4.31 14.58 2.27
N GLU A 82 5.46 14.08 1.83
CA GLU A 82 5.99 14.30 0.49
C GLU A 82 6.10 12.94 -0.17
N ALA A 83 4.98 12.49 -0.76
CA ALA A 83 4.96 11.32 -1.61
C ALA A 83 6.16 11.37 -2.57
N PRO A 84 7.17 10.49 -2.45
CA PRO A 84 8.23 10.47 -3.42
C PRO A 84 7.57 10.00 -4.72
N THR A 85 7.41 10.90 -5.69
CA THR A 85 7.16 10.53 -7.08
C THR A 85 8.40 9.76 -7.53
N ILE A 86 8.38 8.44 -7.34
CA ILE A 86 9.37 7.52 -7.89
C ILE A 86 9.10 7.51 -9.40
N HIS A 87 9.90 8.30 -10.13
CA HIS A 87 9.82 8.45 -11.58
C HIS A 87 10.69 7.42 -12.31
#